data_AF-A0A0G3ETH9-F1
#
_entry.id   AF-A0A0G3ETH9-F1
#
_cell.length_a   1.000
_cell.length_b   1.000
_cell.length_c   1.000
_cell.angle_alpha   90.00
_cell.angle_beta   90.00
_cell.angle_gamma   90.00
#
_symmetry.space_group_name_H-M   'P 1'
#
loop_
_entity.id
_entity.type
_entity.pdbx_description
1 polymer ?
#
loop_
_entity_poly.entity_id
_entity_poly.type
_entity_poly.pdbx_seq_one_letter_code
_entity_poly.pdbx_strand_id
1 'polypeptide(L)'
;MKKQTGTARAREQAFRAAVKSLRQTKLLHRHARQHRAISRLPIGPYLLLQAIALPTLFCGGLVWAKPYILRIWRDCVVFWAQRLNIPLQVDRGTGNWRSLDLIWAQSAPTADLPSNAIMLATAAATALAFLATVWMNGRLLPLKYLIRILCVVQAMALLFFWLWPTQFPYTPLSHLTAVIDMGYELLLAIPVMLAIGYYILNVRIAVKAFYTTMILAYFFVMIPNQAVLHMLILQHLSVLFMPVLYICFGAVFDVLIFVALYSWVASMAPAQATI
;
A
#
# COMPACT_ATOMS: atom_id res chain seq x y z
N MET A 1 -71.33 8.42 29.25
CA MET A 1 -70.13 9.30 29.22
C MET A 1 -69.01 8.96 30.24
N LYS A 2 -69.03 7.85 31.01
CA LYS A 2 -68.01 7.56 32.05
C LYS A 2 -66.77 6.77 31.58
N LYS A 3 -66.74 6.28 30.33
CA LYS A 3 -65.66 5.38 29.83
C LYS A 3 -64.44 6.13 29.24
N GLN A 4 -64.57 7.43 28.94
CA GLN A 4 -63.51 8.23 28.30
C GLN A 4 -62.47 8.81 29.28
N THR A 5 -62.79 8.93 30.58
CA THR A 5 -61.87 9.50 31.58
C THR A 5 -60.80 8.52 32.05
N GLY A 6 -61.09 7.21 32.03
CA GLY A 6 -60.13 6.16 32.38
C GLY A 6 -59.02 5.98 31.34
N THR A 7 -59.35 6.09 30.05
CA THR A 7 -58.39 5.96 28.94
C THR A 7 -57.45 7.15 28.85
N ALA A 8 -57.93 8.36 29.17
CA ALA A 8 -57.10 9.57 29.24
C ALA A 8 -56.04 9.48 30.34
N ARG A 9 -56.42 9.02 31.54
CA ARG A 9 -55.48 8.83 32.66
C ARG A 9 -54.45 7.73 32.39
N ALA A 10 -54.86 6.62 31.78
CA ALA A 10 -53.95 5.54 31.40
C ALA A 10 -52.92 6.00 30.36
N ARG A 11 -53.34 6.80 29.35
CA ARG A 11 -52.43 7.41 28.37
C ARG A 11 -51.43 8.34 29.00
N GLU A 12 -51.85 9.17 29.94
CA GLU A 12 -50.96 10.12 30.60
C GLU A 12 -49.93 9.43 31.50
N GLN A 13 -50.33 8.35 32.18
CA GLN A 13 -49.41 7.51 32.94
C GLN A 13 -48.39 6.80 32.05
N ALA A 14 -48.83 6.23 30.92
CA ALA A 14 -47.93 5.61 29.94
C ALA A 14 -46.95 6.62 29.34
N PHE A 15 -47.40 7.83 29.04
CA PHE A 15 -46.54 8.90 28.53
C PHE A 15 -45.50 9.32 29.57
N ARG A 16 -45.88 9.52 30.83
CA ARG A 16 -44.93 9.85 31.91
C ARG A 16 -43.92 8.74 32.14
N ALA A 17 -44.33 7.47 32.06
CA ALA A 17 -43.43 6.32 32.15
C ALA A 17 -42.42 6.29 30.98
N ALA A 18 -42.88 6.55 29.75
CA ALA A 18 -42.02 6.62 28.57
C ALA A 18 -41.03 7.79 28.62
N VAL A 19 -41.45 8.96 29.11
CA VAL A 19 -40.55 10.11 29.31
C VAL A 19 -39.49 9.79 30.38
N LYS A 20 -39.87 9.09 31.45
CA LYS A 20 -38.96 8.68 32.52
C LYS A 20 -37.93 7.66 32.02
N SER A 21 -38.37 6.65 31.25
CA SER A 21 -37.45 5.67 30.66
C SER A 21 -36.52 6.34 29.64
N LEU A 22 -37.02 7.24 28.79
CA LEU A 22 -36.17 8.03 27.87
C LEU A 22 -35.13 8.87 28.62
N ARG A 23 -35.50 9.51 29.73
CA ARG A 23 -34.53 10.26 30.56
C ARG A 23 -33.49 9.34 31.18
N GLN A 24 -33.86 8.18 31.70
CA GLN A 24 -32.92 7.20 32.24
C GLN A 24 -31.99 6.65 31.14
N THR A 25 -32.52 6.27 29.99
CA THR A 25 -31.73 5.82 28.84
C THR A 25 -30.78 6.91 28.36
N LYS A 26 -31.22 8.17 28.33
CA LYS A 26 -30.38 9.32 27.95
C LYS A 26 -29.29 9.62 28.98
N LEU A 27 -29.54 9.40 30.28
CA LEU A 27 -28.53 9.52 31.34
C LEU A 27 -27.49 8.39 31.25
N LEU A 28 -27.94 7.16 31.00
CA LEU A 28 -27.06 6.01 30.74
C LEU A 28 -26.25 6.19 29.45
N HIS A 29 -26.86 6.70 28.38
CA HIS A 29 -26.19 7.00 27.11
C HIS A 29 -25.37 8.30 27.15
N ARG A 30 -25.53 9.18 28.14
CA ARG A 30 -24.63 10.34 28.35
C ARG A 30 -23.21 9.89 28.66
N HIS A 31 -23.06 8.65 29.15
CA HIS A 31 -21.79 7.97 29.38
C HIS A 31 -21.37 7.05 28.22
N ALA A 32 -22.17 6.96 27.15
CA ALA A 32 -21.66 6.43 25.89
C ALA A 32 -20.63 7.44 25.41
N ARG A 33 -19.36 7.15 25.73
CA ARG A 33 -18.17 7.90 25.33
C ARG A 33 -18.43 8.52 23.96
N GLN A 34 -18.34 9.85 23.90
CA GLN A 34 -18.39 10.59 22.65
C GLN A 34 -17.55 9.81 21.62
N HIS A 35 -18.17 9.36 20.53
CA HIS A 35 -17.49 8.54 19.53
C HIS A 35 -16.18 9.26 19.17
N ARG A 36 -15.04 8.57 19.28
CA ARG A 36 -13.67 9.11 19.14
C ARG A 36 -13.46 9.94 17.86
N ALA A 37 -14.34 9.79 16.87
CA ALA A 37 -14.40 10.58 15.65
C ALA A 37 -14.89 12.04 15.83
N ILE A 38 -15.53 12.38 16.96
CA ILE A 38 -16.16 13.70 17.21
C ILE A 38 -15.38 14.51 18.27
N SER A 39 -14.44 13.89 19.00
CA SER A 39 -13.56 14.61 19.93
C SER A 39 -12.54 15.43 19.13
N ARG A 40 -12.56 16.76 19.31
CA ARG A 40 -11.55 17.66 18.74
C ARG A 40 -10.20 17.36 19.39
N LEU A 41 -9.20 17.01 18.58
CA LEU A 41 -7.82 16.92 19.03
C LEU A 41 -7.30 18.33 19.35
N PRO A 42 -6.86 18.62 20.58
CA PRO A 42 -6.19 19.88 20.88
C PRO A 42 -4.81 19.86 20.22
N ILE A 43 -4.71 20.41 19.00
CA ILE A 43 -3.44 20.53 18.27
C ILE A 43 -2.62 21.63 18.95
N GLY A 44 -1.73 21.24 19.87
CA GLY A 44 -0.76 22.14 20.47
C GLY A 44 0.34 22.55 19.47
N PRO A 45 0.97 23.72 19.63
CA PRO A 45 2.07 24.16 18.77
C PRO A 45 3.25 23.19 18.78
N TYR A 46 3.46 22.47 19.89
CA TYR A 46 4.46 21.42 20.01
C TYR A 46 4.18 20.21 19.08
N LEU A 47 2.91 19.84 18.88
CA LEU A 47 2.53 18.75 17.96
C LEU A 47 2.70 19.18 16.50
N LEU A 48 2.38 20.42 16.16
CA LEU A 48 2.65 20.98 14.83
C LEU A 48 4.15 21.00 14.53
N LEU A 49 4.96 21.43 15.50
CA LEU A 49 6.41 21.42 15.36
C LEU A 49 6.93 20.00 15.10
N GLN A 50 6.46 19.00 15.83
CA GLN A 50 6.83 17.59 15.58
C GLN A 50 6.37 17.10 14.20
N ALA A 51 5.15 17.46 13.79
CA ALA A 51 4.58 17.07 12.51
C ALA A 51 5.34 17.64 11.31
N ILE A 52 6.13 18.71 11.51
CA ILE A 52 7.00 19.29 10.46
C ILE A 52 8.45 18.83 10.65
N ALA A 53 8.99 18.91 11.87
CA ALA A 53 10.40 18.62 12.14
C ALA A 53 10.77 17.16 11.89
N LEU A 54 9.93 16.20 12.31
CA LEU A 54 10.20 14.77 12.11
C LEU A 54 10.24 14.39 10.62
N PRO A 55 9.23 14.66 9.78
CA PRO A 55 9.31 14.29 8.38
C PRO A 55 10.45 15.00 7.67
N THR A 56 10.74 16.28 7.96
CA THR A 56 11.89 16.96 7.38
C THR A 56 13.21 16.30 7.77
N LEU A 57 13.37 15.86 9.03
CA LEU A 57 14.56 15.16 9.48
C LEU A 57 14.72 13.81 8.77
N PHE A 58 13.66 13.00 8.71
CA PHE A 58 13.71 11.69 8.04
C PHE A 58 13.92 11.83 6.54
N CYS A 59 13.20 12.73 5.86
CA CYS A 59 13.37 12.97 4.43
C CYS A 59 14.76 13.53 4.12
N GLY A 60 15.27 14.49 4.92
CA GLY A 60 16.63 15.00 4.78
C GLY A 60 17.68 13.90 4.95
N GLY A 61 17.50 13.03 5.96
CA GLY A 61 18.34 11.85 6.16
C GLY A 61 18.31 10.88 4.98
N LEU A 62 17.13 10.60 4.41
CA LEU A 62 16.97 9.74 3.24
C LEU A 62 17.61 10.32 1.98
N VAL A 63 17.44 11.63 1.73
CA VAL A 63 18.09 12.32 0.60
C VAL A 63 19.60 12.26 0.71
N TRP A 64 20.14 12.50 1.90
CA TRP A 64 21.58 12.37 2.15
C TRP A 64 22.05 10.91 2.03
N ALA A 65 21.24 9.95 2.49
CA ALA A 65 21.55 8.53 2.44
C ALA A 65 21.33 7.89 1.05
N LYS A 66 20.72 8.60 0.09
CA LYS A 66 20.36 8.09 -1.24
C LYS A 66 21.46 7.26 -1.92
N PRO A 67 22.72 7.73 -2.08
CA PRO A 67 23.74 6.93 -2.77
C PRO A 67 24.07 5.62 -2.03
N TYR A 68 23.98 5.63 -0.70
CA TYR A 68 24.20 4.42 0.11
C TYR A 68 23.03 3.45 -0.01
N ILE A 69 21.79 3.96 0.02
CA ILE A 69 20.58 3.16 -0.17
C ILE A 69 20.61 2.46 -1.52
N LEU A 70 20.83 3.22 -2.60
CA LEU A 70 20.89 2.67 -3.96
C LEU A 70 22.02 1.67 -4.13
N ARG A 71 23.18 1.90 -3.50
CA ARG A 71 24.28 0.94 -3.49
C ARG A 71 23.91 -0.37 -2.81
N ILE A 72 23.31 -0.32 -1.62
CA ILE A 72 22.87 -1.53 -0.90
C ILE A 72 21.80 -2.28 -1.70
N TRP A 73 20.85 -1.55 -2.28
CA TRP A 73 19.84 -2.13 -3.14
C TRP A 73 20.42 -2.77 -4.39
N ARG A 74 21.38 -2.12 -5.04
CA ARG A 74 22.13 -2.70 -6.16
C ARG A 74 22.81 -4.00 -5.76
N ASP A 75 23.54 -3.99 -4.66
CA ASP A 75 24.29 -5.15 -4.19
C ASP A 75 23.32 -6.30 -3.83
N CYS A 76 22.14 -5.99 -3.28
CA CYS A 76 21.05 -6.95 -3.06
C CYS A 76 20.50 -7.54 -4.37
N VAL A 77 20.21 -6.68 -5.37
CA VAL A 77 19.73 -7.10 -6.69
C VAL A 77 20.75 -8.00 -7.38
N VAL A 78 22.04 -7.62 -7.37
CA VAL A 78 23.13 -8.39 -7.97
C VAL A 78 23.32 -9.72 -7.24
N PHE A 79 23.27 -9.73 -5.91
CA PHE A 79 23.36 -10.93 -5.09
C PHE A 79 22.30 -11.97 -5.50
N TRP A 80 21.04 -11.55 -5.63
CA TRP A 80 19.97 -12.44 -6.05
C TRP A 80 20.03 -12.78 -7.54
N ALA A 81 20.38 -11.82 -8.41
CA ALA A 81 20.53 -12.07 -9.84
C ALA A 81 21.54 -13.19 -10.11
N GLN A 82 22.69 -13.19 -9.43
CA GLN A 82 23.70 -14.25 -9.53
C GLN A 82 23.16 -15.61 -9.05
N ARG A 83 22.37 -15.64 -7.97
CA ARG A 83 21.80 -16.88 -7.41
C ARG A 83 20.65 -17.45 -8.24
N LEU A 84 19.91 -16.58 -8.93
CA LEU A 84 18.73 -16.93 -9.71
C LEU A 84 19.02 -17.03 -11.22
N ASN A 85 20.29 -16.94 -11.62
CA ASN A 85 20.75 -16.95 -13.02
C ASN A 85 20.06 -15.87 -13.88
N ILE A 86 19.85 -14.69 -13.31
CA ILE A 86 19.37 -13.51 -14.03
C ILE A 86 20.61 -12.82 -14.62
N PRO A 87 20.71 -12.62 -15.95
CA PRO A 87 21.93 -12.10 -16.59
C PRO A 87 22.15 -10.59 -16.38
N LEU A 88 22.06 -10.09 -15.15
CA LEU A 88 22.38 -8.71 -14.77
C LEU A 88 23.82 -8.56 -14.30
N GLN A 89 24.46 -7.47 -14.70
CA GLN A 89 25.77 -7.05 -14.24
C GLN A 89 25.78 -5.56 -13.87
N VAL A 90 26.77 -5.17 -13.05
CA VAL A 90 26.99 -3.77 -12.70
C VAL A 90 27.68 -3.07 -13.87
N ASP A 91 27.11 -1.96 -14.31
CA ASP A 91 27.75 -1.06 -15.26
C ASP A 91 28.92 -0.35 -14.56
N ARG A 92 30.14 -0.67 -15.00
CA ARG A 92 31.35 -0.05 -14.47
C ARG A 92 31.74 1.23 -15.24
N GLY A 93 31.00 1.56 -16.31
CA GLY A 93 31.37 2.63 -17.25
C GLY A 93 30.68 3.98 -17.02
N THR A 94 29.49 4.03 -16.43
CA THR A 94 28.66 5.25 -16.41
C THR A 94 28.86 6.17 -15.22
N GLY A 95 29.48 5.72 -14.12
CA GLY A 95 29.80 6.57 -12.95
C GLY A 95 28.62 7.38 -12.39
N ASN A 96 27.38 6.97 -12.69
CA ASN A 96 26.19 7.77 -12.49
C ASN A 96 25.56 7.43 -11.14
N TRP A 97 26.00 8.15 -10.10
CA TRP A 97 25.49 8.04 -8.73
C TRP A 97 23.96 8.24 -8.56
N ARG A 98 23.24 8.62 -9.62
CA ARG A 98 21.77 8.75 -9.64
C ARG A 98 21.02 7.44 -9.88
N SER A 99 21.65 6.43 -10.48
CA SER A 99 20.99 5.19 -10.91
C SER A 99 21.59 3.94 -10.27
N LEU A 100 20.87 2.82 -10.39
CA LEU A 100 21.34 1.48 -10.00
C LEU A 100 22.58 1.01 -10.78
N ASP A 101 22.93 1.65 -11.89
CA ASP A 101 24.07 1.33 -12.77
C ASP A 101 24.12 -0.17 -13.09
N LEU A 102 23.01 -0.70 -13.63
CA LEU A 102 22.87 -2.10 -14.02
C LEU A 102 22.75 -2.20 -15.54
N ILE A 103 23.44 -3.18 -16.12
CA ILE A 103 23.40 -3.55 -17.53
C ILE A 103 23.16 -5.05 -17.68
N TRP A 104 22.70 -5.46 -18.85
CA TRP A 104 22.64 -6.88 -19.21
C TRP A 104 24.05 -7.41 -19.49
N ALA A 105 24.38 -8.55 -18.89
CA ALA A 105 25.67 -9.25 -18.98
C ALA A 105 26.02 -9.73 -20.39
N GLN A 106 25.02 -9.85 -21.26
CA GLN A 106 25.13 -10.32 -22.65
C GLN A 106 24.24 -9.42 -23.52
N SER A 107 24.42 -9.46 -24.85
CA SER A 107 23.42 -8.93 -25.80
C SER A 107 22.06 -9.46 -25.38
N ALA A 108 21.27 -8.61 -24.73
CA ALA A 108 20.09 -9.06 -24.02
C ALA A 108 19.20 -9.82 -25.01
N PRO A 109 18.55 -10.93 -24.62
CA PRO A 109 17.38 -11.36 -25.36
C PRO A 109 16.48 -10.12 -25.40
N THR A 110 16.27 -9.59 -26.61
CA THR A 110 15.25 -8.59 -26.87
C THR A 110 14.03 -9.05 -26.10
N ALA A 111 13.58 -8.28 -25.11
CA ALA A 111 12.39 -8.54 -24.30
C ALA A 111 11.45 -9.49 -25.03
N ASP A 112 11.54 -10.80 -24.72
CA ASP A 112 11.00 -11.80 -25.65
C ASP A 112 9.51 -11.51 -25.81
N LEU A 113 9.12 -11.11 -27.03
CA LEU A 113 7.73 -10.80 -27.32
C LEU A 113 6.92 -12.03 -26.92
N PRO A 114 5.75 -11.84 -26.28
CA PRO A 114 4.97 -12.96 -25.80
C PRO A 114 4.64 -13.89 -26.97
N SER A 115 5.05 -15.15 -26.85
CA SER A 115 4.70 -16.16 -27.84
C SER A 115 3.19 -16.39 -27.84
N ASN A 116 2.63 -16.80 -28.98
CA ASN A 116 1.20 -17.10 -29.09
C ASN A 116 0.73 -18.11 -28.02
N ALA A 117 1.58 -19.08 -27.66
CA ALA A 117 1.29 -20.05 -26.61
C ALA A 117 1.15 -19.39 -25.23
N ILE A 118 2.06 -18.47 -24.87
CA ILE A 118 2.00 -17.72 -23.61
C ILE A 118 0.77 -16.81 -23.58
N MET A 119 0.44 -16.15 -24.71
CA MET A 119 -0.75 -15.32 -24.80
C MET A 119 -2.04 -16.11 -24.57
N LEU A 120 -2.20 -17.25 -25.24
CA LEU A 120 -3.37 -18.12 -25.10
C LEU A 120 -3.46 -18.72 -23.69
N ALA A 121 -2.35 -19.22 -23.15
CA ALA A 121 -2.30 -19.75 -21.79
C ALA A 121 -2.66 -18.68 -20.75
N THR A 122 -2.14 -17.47 -20.90
CA THR A 122 -2.41 -16.36 -19.99
C THR A 122 -3.86 -15.86 -20.13
N ALA A 123 -4.42 -15.84 -21.35
CA ALA A 123 -5.83 -15.51 -21.57
C ALA A 123 -6.76 -16.54 -20.91
N ALA A 124 -6.48 -17.83 -21.09
CA ALA A 124 -7.23 -18.90 -20.45
C ALA A 124 -7.13 -18.82 -18.91
N ALA A 125 -5.92 -18.64 -18.37
CA ALA A 125 -5.71 -18.47 -16.93
C ALA A 125 -6.45 -17.23 -16.38
N THR A 126 -6.43 -16.11 -17.10
CA THR A 126 -7.13 -14.88 -16.72
C THR A 126 -8.64 -15.07 -16.71
N ALA A 127 -9.20 -15.75 -17.72
CA ALA A 127 -10.63 -16.06 -17.79
C ALA A 127 -11.05 -17.01 -16.66
N LEU A 128 -10.27 -18.06 -16.40
CA LEU A 128 -10.51 -19.00 -15.29
C LEU A 128 -10.45 -18.29 -13.93
N ALA A 129 -9.44 -17.44 -13.70
CA ALA A 129 -9.34 -16.66 -12.48
C ALA A 129 -10.53 -15.71 -12.30
N PHE A 130 -11.00 -15.08 -13.38
CA PHE A 130 -12.18 -14.22 -13.34
C PHE A 130 -13.45 -15.02 -13.03
N LEU A 131 -13.65 -16.18 -13.67
CA LEU A 131 -14.77 -17.08 -13.40
C LEU A 131 -14.75 -17.61 -11.97
N ALA A 132 -13.56 -17.93 -11.44
CA ALA A 132 -13.40 -18.35 -10.04
C ALA A 132 -13.98 -17.32 -9.06
N THR A 133 -13.96 -16.03 -9.41
CA THR A 133 -14.53 -14.97 -8.56
C THR A 133 -16.05 -15.02 -8.42
N VAL A 134 -16.77 -15.74 -9.29
CA VAL A 134 -18.23 -15.88 -9.21
C VAL A 134 -18.64 -16.67 -7.97
N TRP A 135 -17.87 -17.68 -7.57
CA TRP A 135 -18.15 -18.49 -6.39
C TRP A 135 -17.69 -17.85 -5.07
N MET A 136 -16.96 -16.73 -5.12
CA MET A 136 -16.48 -16.02 -3.94
C MET A 136 -17.59 -15.12 -3.37
N ASN A 137 -18.12 -15.49 -2.20
CA ASN A 137 -19.18 -14.76 -1.48
C ASN A 137 -18.80 -14.51 -0.01
N GLY A 138 -19.46 -13.54 0.64
CA GLY A 138 -19.31 -13.24 2.06
C GLY A 138 -17.92 -12.73 2.44
N ARG A 139 -17.17 -13.52 3.24
CA ARG A 139 -15.87 -13.11 3.80
C ARG A 139 -14.77 -12.93 2.73
N LEU A 140 -14.95 -13.52 1.55
CA LEU A 140 -13.98 -13.48 0.44
C LEU A 140 -14.16 -12.27 -0.49
N LEU A 141 -15.09 -11.35 -0.20
CA LEU A 141 -15.36 -10.18 -1.04
C LEU A 141 -14.11 -9.31 -1.32
N PRO A 142 -13.23 -8.99 -0.36
CA PRO A 142 -12.04 -8.18 -0.65
C PRO A 142 -11.12 -8.87 -1.69
N LEU A 143 -10.91 -10.18 -1.54
CA LEU A 143 -10.10 -10.97 -2.45
C LEU A 143 -10.76 -11.09 -3.83
N LYS A 144 -12.09 -11.21 -3.88
CA LYS A 144 -12.87 -11.22 -5.14
C LYS A 144 -12.57 -9.99 -5.99
N TYR A 145 -12.60 -8.80 -5.40
CA TYR A 145 -12.33 -7.56 -6.12
C TYR A 145 -10.86 -7.41 -6.50
N LEU A 146 -9.94 -7.84 -5.62
CA LEU A 146 -8.51 -7.87 -5.93
C LEU A 146 -8.22 -8.72 -7.18
N ILE A 147 -8.75 -9.96 -7.22
CA ILE A 147 -8.58 -10.86 -8.38
C ILE A 147 -9.21 -10.25 -9.63
N ARG A 148 -10.39 -9.64 -9.53
CA ARG A 148 -11.03 -8.98 -10.68
C ARG A 148 -10.20 -7.84 -11.23
N ILE A 149 -9.60 -7.00 -10.37
CA ILE A 149 -8.72 -5.91 -10.79
C ILE A 149 -7.49 -6.49 -11.52
N LEU A 150 -6.85 -7.51 -10.95
CA LEU A 150 -5.73 -8.22 -11.59
C LEU A 150 -6.12 -8.76 -12.97
N CYS A 151 -7.29 -9.41 -13.08
CA CYS A 151 -7.79 -9.93 -14.35
C CYS A 151 -8.07 -8.82 -15.37
N VAL A 152 -8.62 -7.69 -14.96
CA VAL A 152 -8.90 -6.55 -15.87
C VAL A 152 -7.59 -5.96 -16.38
N VAL A 153 -6.61 -5.72 -15.51
CA VAL A 153 -5.30 -5.20 -15.92
C VAL A 153 -4.60 -6.19 -16.85
N GLN A 154 -4.64 -7.49 -16.53
CA GLN A 154 -4.05 -8.54 -17.38
C GLN A 154 -4.76 -8.66 -18.73
N ALA A 155 -6.09 -8.54 -18.76
CA ALA A 155 -6.88 -8.57 -19.99
C ALA A 155 -6.56 -7.36 -20.90
N MET A 156 -6.35 -6.18 -20.31
CA MET A 156 -5.90 -5.01 -21.06
C MET A 156 -4.50 -5.20 -21.64
N ALA A 157 -3.57 -5.82 -20.89
CA ALA A 157 -2.25 -6.17 -21.40
C ALA A 157 -2.35 -7.16 -22.58
N LEU A 158 -3.14 -8.23 -22.44
CA LEU A 158 -3.40 -9.19 -23.52
C LEU A 158 -3.96 -8.52 -24.77
N LEU A 159 -4.95 -7.62 -24.61
CA LEU A 159 -5.54 -6.87 -25.71
C LEU A 159 -4.49 -6.01 -26.42
N PHE A 160 -3.65 -5.29 -25.66
CA PHE A 160 -2.57 -4.49 -26.22
C PHE A 160 -1.59 -5.34 -27.04
N PHE A 161 -1.09 -6.45 -26.48
CA PHE A 161 -0.13 -7.31 -27.17
C PHE A 161 -0.73 -8.06 -28.37
N TRP A 162 -2.04 -8.28 -28.41
CA TRP A 162 -2.69 -8.82 -29.62
C TRP A 162 -2.80 -7.79 -30.74
N LEU A 163 -3.07 -6.52 -30.41
CA LEU A 163 -3.29 -5.47 -31.40
C LEU A 163 -1.98 -4.85 -31.88
N TRP A 164 -1.03 -4.60 -30.98
CA TRP A 164 0.23 -3.87 -31.25
C TRP A 164 1.45 -4.46 -30.54
N PRO A 165 1.83 -5.73 -30.80
CA PRO A 165 2.91 -6.42 -30.08
C PRO A 165 4.27 -5.72 -30.20
N THR A 166 4.56 -5.09 -31.35
CA THR A 166 5.86 -4.46 -31.63
C THR A 166 5.99 -3.02 -31.12
N GLN A 167 4.90 -2.43 -30.60
CA GLN A 167 4.88 -1.04 -30.15
C GLN A 167 5.16 -0.90 -28.65
N PHE A 168 5.54 -1.97 -27.97
CA PHE A 168 5.82 -1.93 -26.53
C PHE A 168 7.18 -1.27 -26.26
N PRO A 169 7.24 -0.08 -25.63
CA PRO A 169 8.49 0.70 -25.55
C PRO A 169 9.34 0.34 -24.32
N TYR A 170 8.83 -0.50 -23.42
CA TYR A 170 9.49 -0.78 -22.14
C TYR A 170 10.31 -2.06 -22.19
N THR A 171 11.49 -2.00 -21.57
CA THR A 171 12.38 -3.15 -21.37
C THR A 171 12.34 -3.60 -19.91
N PRO A 172 12.59 -4.88 -19.60
CA PRO A 172 12.65 -5.34 -18.22
C PRO A 172 13.64 -4.55 -17.34
N LEU A 173 14.75 -4.07 -17.93
CA LEU A 173 15.71 -3.22 -17.23
C LEU A 173 15.12 -1.84 -16.90
N SER A 174 14.42 -1.19 -17.84
CA SER A 174 13.72 0.06 -17.54
C SER A 174 12.62 -0.11 -16.48
N HIS A 175 11.95 -1.27 -16.45
CA HIS A 175 10.99 -1.61 -15.41
C HIS A 175 11.65 -1.78 -14.05
N LEU A 176 12.79 -2.48 -13.97
CA LEU A 176 13.56 -2.61 -12.73
C LEU A 176 13.95 -1.25 -12.16
N THR A 177 14.50 -0.37 -13.01
CA THR A 177 14.87 0.99 -12.60
C THR A 177 13.65 1.77 -12.11
N ALA A 178 12.53 1.70 -12.82
CA ALA A 178 11.29 2.37 -12.43
C ALA A 178 10.75 1.86 -11.08
N VAL A 179 10.77 0.56 -10.82
CA VAL A 179 10.34 -0.04 -9.54
C VAL A 179 11.21 0.47 -8.39
N ILE A 180 12.52 0.58 -8.60
CA ILE A 180 13.46 1.03 -7.57
C ILE A 180 13.30 2.53 -7.31
N ASP A 181 13.16 3.33 -8.37
CA ASP A 181 12.94 4.77 -8.25
C ASP A 181 11.62 5.04 -7.52
N MET A 182 10.53 4.36 -7.89
CA MET A 182 9.26 4.45 -7.18
C MET A 182 9.35 4.01 -5.71
N GLY A 183 10.09 2.94 -5.43
CA GLY A 183 10.34 2.50 -4.06
C GLY A 183 11.10 3.53 -3.24
N TYR A 184 12.09 4.20 -3.83
CA TYR A 184 12.81 5.30 -3.18
C TYR A 184 11.91 6.52 -2.96
N GLU A 185 11.08 6.88 -3.94
CA GLU A 185 10.07 7.94 -3.80
C GLU A 185 9.08 7.62 -2.67
N LEU A 186 8.67 6.36 -2.54
CA LEU A 186 7.84 5.91 -1.43
C LEU A 186 8.55 6.04 -0.09
N LEU A 187 9.84 5.71 0.02
CA LEU A 187 10.61 5.94 1.25
C LEU A 187 10.56 7.42 1.66
N LEU A 188 10.61 8.35 0.71
CA LEU A 188 10.47 9.79 0.97
C LEU A 188 9.03 10.19 1.31
N ALA A 189 8.02 9.52 0.75
CA ALA A 189 6.62 9.79 1.03
C ALA A 189 6.18 9.30 2.42
N ILE A 190 6.73 8.18 2.90
CA ILE A 190 6.35 7.54 4.18
C ILE A 190 6.38 8.52 5.37
N PRO A 191 7.46 9.28 5.64
CA PRO A 191 7.48 10.23 6.75
C PRO A 191 6.41 11.32 6.62
N VAL A 192 6.12 11.77 5.39
CA VAL A 192 5.09 12.78 5.11
C VAL A 192 3.69 12.22 5.34
N MET A 193 3.42 11.00 4.87
CA MET A 193 2.16 10.31 5.11
C MET A 193 1.93 10.06 6.62
N LEU A 194 2.97 9.66 7.34
CA LEU A 194 2.95 9.52 8.80
C LEU A 194 2.77 10.86 9.51
N ALA A 195 3.27 11.96 8.95
CA ALA A 195 3.03 13.29 9.50
C ALA A 195 1.56 13.68 9.47
N ILE A 196 0.88 13.38 8.35
CA ILE A 196 -0.54 13.67 8.14
C ILE A 196 -1.43 12.77 9.01
N GLY A 197 -1.08 11.49 9.18
CA GLY A 197 -1.91 10.54 9.93
C GLY A 197 -1.51 10.36 11.38
N TYR A 198 -0.26 9.96 11.62
CA TYR A 198 0.23 9.44 12.90
C TYR A 198 0.85 10.51 13.82
N TYR A 199 1.63 11.45 13.28
CA TYR A 199 2.33 12.45 14.11
C TYR A 199 1.40 13.47 14.75
N ILE A 200 0.15 13.58 14.29
CA ILE A 200 -0.89 14.39 14.93
C ILE A 200 -1.28 13.81 16.31
N LEU A 201 -1.05 12.51 16.55
CA LEU A 201 -1.35 11.87 17.83
C LEU A 201 -0.39 12.34 18.93
N ASN A 202 -0.92 12.52 20.14
CA ASN A 202 -0.16 12.95 21.31
C ASN A 202 0.61 11.76 21.94
N VAL A 203 1.62 11.29 21.21
CA VAL A 203 2.51 10.20 21.60
C VAL A 203 3.93 10.74 21.75
N ARG A 204 4.72 10.13 22.64
CA ARG A 204 6.14 10.46 22.84
C ARG A 204 6.91 10.45 21.51
N ILE A 205 7.75 11.46 21.29
CA ILE A 205 8.53 11.61 20.06
C ILE A 205 9.40 10.39 19.74
N ALA A 206 9.97 9.74 20.76
CA ALA A 206 10.78 8.53 20.59
C ALA A 206 9.97 7.37 19.99
N VAL A 207 8.70 7.25 20.36
CA VAL A 207 7.80 6.22 19.83
C VAL A 207 7.44 6.54 18.38
N LYS A 208 7.23 7.82 18.05
CA LYS A 208 7.04 8.27 16.66
C LYS A 208 8.25 7.93 15.80
N ALA A 209 9.45 8.28 16.25
CA ALA A 209 10.69 7.99 15.55
C ALA A 209 10.92 6.47 15.39
N PHE A 210 10.64 5.68 16.43
CA PHE A 210 10.78 4.22 16.38
C PHE A 210 9.89 3.59 15.31
N TYR A 211 8.59 3.90 15.30
CA TYR A 211 7.68 3.32 14.31
C TYR A 211 7.95 3.79 12.89
N THR A 212 8.34 5.06 12.71
CA THR A 212 8.78 5.56 11.40
C THR A 212 10.01 4.81 10.90
N THR A 213 11.01 4.63 11.77
CA THR A 213 12.23 3.88 11.42
C THR A 213 11.90 2.43 11.07
N MET A 214 11.00 1.79 11.82
CA MET A 214 10.59 0.41 11.57
C MET A 214 9.86 0.25 10.23
N ILE A 215 8.94 1.17 9.89
CA ILE A 215 8.26 1.16 8.58
C ILE A 215 9.27 1.40 7.46
N LEU A 216 10.15 2.38 7.61
CA LEU A 216 11.21 2.66 6.62
C LEU A 216 12.14 1.45 6.44
N ALA A 217 12.54 0.79 7.52
CA ALA A 217 13.39 -0.40 7.48
C ALA A 217 12.69 -1.56 6.76
N TYR A 218 11.39 -1.75 6.99
CA TYR A 218 10.61 -2.76 6.27
C TYR A 218 10.65 -2.50 4.75
N PHE A 219 10.31 -1.28 4.31
CA PHE A 219 10.33 -0.94 2.88
C PHE A 219 11.73 -0.98 2.28
N PHE A 220 12.75 -0.54 3.04
CA PHE A 220 14.14 -0.61 2.65
C PHE A 220 14.59 -2.03 2.29
N VAL A 221 14.11 -3.04 3.03
CA VAL A 221 14.40 -4.45 2.73
C VAL A 221 13.47 -4.95 1.63
N MET A 222 12.19 -4.63 1.67
CA MET A 222 11.19 -5.18 0.76
C MET A 222 11.43 -4.78 -0.71
N ILE A 223 11.66 -3.49 -0.97
CA ILE A 223 11.75 -2.91 -2.32
C ILE A 223 12.76 -3.64 -3.23
N PRO A 224 14.05 -3.82 -2.86
CA PRO A 224 14.99 -4.51 -3.73
C PRO A 224 14.60 -5.98 -3.95
N ASN A 225 13.99 -6.65 -2.97
CA ASN A 225 13.51 -8.03 -3.13
C ASN A 225 12.29 -8.11 -4.07
N GLN A 226 11.36 -7.15 -4.00
CA GLN A 226 10.25 -7.02 -4.93
C GLN A 226 10.73 -6.76 -6.36
N ALA A 227 11.73 -5.91 -6.52
CA ALA A 227 12.35 -5.61 -7.81
C ALA A 227 12.99 -6.87 -8.44
N VAL A 228 13.70 -7.67 -7.64
CA VAL A 228 14.24 -8.98 -8.07
C VAL A 228 13.12 -9.95 -8.46
N LEU A 229 12.05 -10.04 -7.66
CA LEU A 229 10.93 -10.91 -7.95
C LEU A 229 10.26 -10.54 -9.28
N HIS A 230 10.09 -9.24 -9.55
CA HIS A 230 9.57 -8.76 -10.83
C HIS A 230 10.46 -9.18 -11.99
N MET A 231 11.79 -9.06 -11.84
CA MET A 231 12.74 -9.49 -12.87
C MET A 231 12.69 -11.00 -13.11
N LEU A 232 12.58 -11.81 -12.06
CA LEU A 232 12.46 -13.26 -12.18
C LEU A 232 11.19 -13.65 -12.95
N ILE A 233 10.06 -13.01 -12.65
CA ILE A 233 8.79 -13.23 -13.35
C ILE A 233 8.95 -12.85 -14.83
N LEU A 234 9.53 -11.68 -15.12
CA LEU A 234 9.71 -11.21 -16.49
C LEU A 234 10.69 -12.09 -17.30
N GLN A 235 11.71 -12.66 -16.66
CA GLN A 235 12.65 -13.57 -17.31
C GLN A 235 12.02 -14.91 -17.68
N HIS A 236 11.16 -15.47 -16.83
CA HIS A 236 10.60 -16.81 -17.04
C HIS A 236 9.25 -16.85 -17.75
N LEU A 237 8.45 -15.78 -17.63
CA LEU A 237 7.12 -15.72 -18.22
C LEU A 237 7.13 -14.90 -19.49
N SER A 238 7.00 -13.58 -19.39
CA SER A 238 7.07 -12.65 -20.52
C SER A 238 6.88 -11.21 -20.02
N VAL A 239 7.24 -10.26 -20.86
CA VAL A 239 6.92 -8.84 -20.73
C VAL A 239 5.41 -8.56 -20.69
N LEU A 240 4.58 -9.51 -21.11
CA LEU A 240 3.13 -9.48 -20.96
C LEU A 240 2.65 -9.19 -19.52
N PHE A 241 3.43 -9.59 -18.50
CA PHE A 241 3.07 -9.38 -17.09
C PHE A 241 3.52 -8.03 -16.54
N MET A 242 4.33 -7.26 -17.27
CA MET A 242 4.91 -6.00 -16.80
C MET A 242 3.85 -5.00 -16.30
N PRO A 243 2.70 -4.78 -16.97
CA PRO A 243 1.67 -3.86 -16.47
C PRO A 243 1.06 -4.30 -15.13
N VAL A 244 0.80 -5.60 -14.96
CA VAL A 244 0.26 -6.13 -13.69
C VAL A 244 1.31 -6.03 -12.58
N LEU A 245 2.56 -6.37 -12.87
CA LEU A 245 3.65 -6.23 -11.92
C LEU A 245 3.85 -4.77 -11.50
N TYR A 246 3.79 -3.84 -12.45
CA TYR A 246 4.01 -2.42 -12.18
C TYR A 246 2.87 -1.79 -11.38
N ILE A 247 1.62 -2.02 -11.81
CA ILE A 247 0.44 -1.39 -11.19
C ILE A 247 0.08 -2.13 -9.91
N CYS A 248 -0.20 -3.42 -10.01
CA CYS A 248 -0.83 -4.17 -8.93
C CYS A 248 0.17 -4.67 -7.89
N PHE A 249 1.34 -5.15 -8.33
CA PHE A 249 2.42 -5.63 -7.44
C PHE A 249 3.55 -4.62 -7.23
N GLY A 250 3.41 -3.41 -7.78
CA GLY A 250 4.29 -2.28 -7.52
C GLY A 250 3.59 -1.29 -6.59
N ALA A 251 3.35 -0.08 -7.10
CA ALA A 251 2.88 1.04 -6.28
C ALA A 251 1.59 0.74 -5.48
N VAL A 252 0.61 0.05 -6.05
CA VAL A 252 -0.64 -0.27 -5.32
C VAL A 252 -0.37 -1.22 -4.15
N PHE A 253 0.44 -2.27 -4.38
CA PHE A 253 0.80 -3.22 -3.33
C PHE A 253 1.59 -2.55 -2.21
N ASP A 254 2.55 -1.70 -2.58
CA ASP A 254 3.36 -0.96 -1.63
C ASP A 254 2.49 -0.05 -0.75
N VAL A 255 1.52 0.66 -1.34
CA VAL A 255 0.57 1.49 -0.61
C VAL A 255 -0.32 0.65 0.31
N LEU A 256 -0.80 -0.53 -0.14
CA LEU A 256 -1.60 -1.43 0.71
C LEU A 256 -0.80 -1.92 1.92
N ILE A 257 0.47 -2.27 1.72
CA ILE A 257 1.35 -2.66 2.84
C ILE A 257 1.58 -1.47 3.77
N PHE A 258 1.82 -0.27 3.23
CA PHE A 258 1.95 0.93 4.05
C PHE A 258 0.70 1.15 4.90
N VAL A 259 -0.50 1.06 4.30
CA VAL A 259 -1.78 1.20 5.02
C VAL A 259 -1.92 0.13 6.10
N ALA A 260 -1.52 -1.10 5.84
CA ALA A 260 -1.55 -2.18 6.83
C ALA A 260 -0.60 -1.91 8.01
N LEU A 261 0.65 -1.54 7.73
CA LEU A 261 1.65 -1.19 8.74
C LEU A 261 1.23 0.06 9.54
N TYR A 262 0.73 1.08 8.86
CA TYR A 262 0.17 2.28 9.46
C TYR A 262 -1.00 1.93 10.40
N SER A 263 -1.95 1.12 9.94
CA SER A 263 -3.12 0.74 10.74
C SER A 263 -2.72 -0.06 11.96
N TRP A 264 -1.71 -0.94 11.83
CA TRP A 264 -1.14 -1.67 12.94
C TRP A 264 -0.49 -0.72 13.96
N VAL A 265 0.37 0.20 13.53
CA VAL A 265 0.99 1.21 14.41
C VAL A 265 -0.05 2.10 15.08
N ALA A 266 -1.08 2.54 14.34
CA ALA A 266 -2.17 3.34 14.88
C ALA A 266 -3.00 2.57 15.92
N SER A 267 -3.16 1.25 15.75
CA SER A 267 -3.86 0.39 16.72
C SER A 267 -3.15 0.28 18.07
N MET A 268 -1.81 0.46 18.08
CA MET A 268 -0.99 0.45 19.30
C MET A 268 -0.98 1.80 20.04
N ALA A 269 -1.61 2.84 19.48
CA ALA A 269 -1.64 4.15 20.13
C ALA A 269 -2.51 4.12 21.40
N PRO A 270 -2.01 4.63 22.54
CA PRO A 270 -2.76 4.68 23.79
C PRO A 270 -4.11 5.38 23.63
N ALA A 271 -5.12 4.98 24.40
CA ALA A 271 -6.44 5.63 24.38
C ALA A 271 -6.37 7.13 24.70
N GLN A 272 -5.37 7.54 25.48
CA GLN A 272 -5.10 8.92 25.87
C GLN A 272 -4.44 9.76 24.76
N ALA A 273 -3.94 9.15 23.67
CA ALA A 273 -3.23 9.88 22.61
C ALA A 273 -4.13 10.79 21.77
N THR A 274 -5.46 10.71 21.95
CA THR A 274 -6.47 11.52 21.27
C THR A 274 -7.19 12.52 22.17
N ILE A 275 -6.83 12.56 23.46
CA ILE A 275 -7.41 13.43 24.50
C ILE A 275 -6.37 14.51 24.82
#